data_AF-A0A9D8Q3D8-F1
#
_entry.id   AF-A0A9D8Q3D8-F1
#
_cell.length_a   1.000
_cell.length_b   1.000
_cell.length_c   1.000
_cell.angle_alpha   90.00
_cell.angle_beta   90.00
_cell.angle_gamma   90.00
#
_symmetry.space_group_name_H-M   'P 1'
#
loop_
_entity.id
_entity.type
_entity.pdbx_description
1 polymer ?
#
loop_
_entity_poly.entity_id
_entity_poly.type
_entity_poly.pdbx_seq_one_letter_code
_entity_poly.pdbx_strand_id
1 'polypeptide(L)'
;KAVLDGTWKSQQSWEGLKEKMLIMAPYLNMPDDVAAMAKDTEAKITADPLLPFRGKVLKQDGSDAGPIDDGVLLGMNWYVKGIDDKFPQ
;
A
#
# COMPACT_ATOMS: atom_id res chain seq x y z
N LYS A 1 20.42 -12.75 -11.63
CA LYS A 1 20.52 -13.70 -12.75
C LYS A 1 20.38 -13.00 -14.10
N ALA A 2 19.28 -12.28 -14.38
CA ALA A 2 19.05 -11.60 -15.68
C ALA A 2 20.23 -10.81 -16.29
N VAL A 3 21.03 -10.09 -15.47
CA VAL A 3 22.23 -9.40 -15.97
C VAL A 3 23.31 -10.38 -16.44
N LEU A 4 23.59 -11.43 -15.64
CA LEU A 4 24.55 -12.48 -15.98
C LEU A 4 24.09 -13.30 -17.19
N ASP A 5 22.79 -13.50 -17.32
CA ASP A 5 22.18 -14.28 -18.41
C ASP A 5 21.99 -13.45 -19.69
N GLY A 6 22.35 -12.17 -19.69
CA GLY A 6 22.20 -11.27 -20.84
C GLY A 6 20.74 -10.94 -21.22
N THR A 7 19.77 -11.22 -20.34
CA THR A 7 18.33 -11.04 -20.59
C THR A 7 17.74 -9.78 -19.94
N TRP A 8 18.56 -9.02 -19.21
CA TRP A 8 18.12 -7.81 -18.52
C TRP A 8 17.65 -6.72 -19.51
N LYS A 9 16.55 -6.05 -19.13
CA LYS A 9 16.03 -4.85 -19.80
C LYS A 9 15.63 -3.82 -18.74
N SER A 10 15.65 -2.55 -19.12
CA SER A 10 15.12 -1.46 -18.29
C SER A 10 13.62 -1.70 -18.03
N GLN A 11 13.21 -1.59 -16.78
CA GLN A 11 11.84 -1.81 -16.33
C GLN A 11 11.59 -1.06 -15.02
N GLN A 12 10.32 -0.78 -14.73
CA GLN A 12 9.89 -0.30 -13.42
C GLN A 12 9.32 -1.49 -12.65
N SER A 13 9.70 -1.61 -11.37
CA SER A 13 9.17 -2.61 -10.45
C SER A 13 8.32 -1.93 -9.40
N TRP A 14 7.09 -2.39 -9.24
CA TRP A 14 6.18 -1.99 -8.18
C TRP A 14 5.43 -3.23 -7.70
N GLU A 15 6.03 -3.92 -6.75
CA GLU A 15 5.55 -5.21 -6.26
C GLU A 15 5.25 -5.12 -4.76
N GLY A 16 4.39 -6.01 -4.27
CA GLY A 16 3.87 -5.94 -2.90
C GLY A 16 4.00 -7.23 -2.11
N LEU A 17 3.02 -7.48 -1.25
CA LEU A 17 2.95 -8.70 -0.43
C LEU A 17 2.76 -9.96 -1.27
N LYS A 18 2.05 -9.86 -2.40
CA LYS A 18 1.76 -10.99 -3.31
C LYS A 18 3.04 -11.58 -3.93
N GLU A 19 3.93 -10.71 -4.40
CA GLU A 19 5.23 -11.08 -4.97
C GLU A 19 6.30 -11.32 -3.89
N LYS A 20 5.94 -11.12 -2.61
CA LYS A 20 6.84 -11.18 -1.45
C LYS A 20 7.99 -10.18 -1.51
N MET A 21 7.82 -9.09 -2.25
CA MET A 21 8.73 -7.95 -2.19
C MET A 21 8.57 -7.22 -0.85
N LEU A 22 7.35 -7.25 -0.30
CA LEU A 22 7.05 -6.87 1.08
C LEU A 22 6.69 -8.12 1.90
N ILE A 23 7.01 -8.09 3.19
CA ILE A 23 6.57 -9.09 4.17
C ILE A 23 6.23 -8.39 5.49
N MET A 24 5.24 -8.92 6.21
CA MET A 24 4.95 -8.47 7.56
C MET A 24 5.89 -9.14 8.56
N ALA A 25 6.39 -8.38 9.53
CA ALA A 25 7.08 -8.93 10.69
C ALA A 25 6.10 -9.72 11.59
N PRO A 26 6.59 -10.57 12.50
CA PRO A 26 5.72 -11.29 13.43
C PRO A 26 4.80 -10.36 14.25
N TYR A 27 3.52 -10.70 14.30
CA TYR A 27 2.53 -10.01 15.13
C TYR A 27 2.68 -10.39 16.61
N LEU A 28 3.40 -9.55 17.37
CA LEU A 28 3.74 -9.77 18.77
C LEU A 28 3.24 -8.62 19.66
N ASN A 29 3.13 -8.87 20.97
CA ASN A 29 2.73 -7.87 21.99
C ASN A 29 1.35 -7.24 21.78
N MET A 30 0.42 -8.01 21.23
CA MET A 30 -0.97 -7.59 21.02
C MET A 30 -1.93 -8.73 21.42
N PRO A 31 -3.19 -8.41 21.74
CA PRO A 31 -4.24 -9.41 21.93
C PRO A 31 -4.40 -10.34 20.72
N ASP A 32 -4.84 -11.58 20.97
CA ASP A 32 -4.97 -12.61 19.94
C ASP A 32 -5.95 -12.24 18.83
N ASP A 33 -7.05 -11.56 19.18
CA ASP A 33 -8.04 -11.09 18.23
C ASP A 33 -7.48 -10.00 17.29
N VAL A 34 -6.63 -9.12 17.83
CA VAL A 34 -5.90 -8.12 17.02
C VAL A 34 -4.90 -8.80 16.10
N ALA A 35 -4.15 -9.79 16.59
CA ALA A 35 -3.22 -10.55 15.77
C ALA A 35 -3.94 -11.34 14.65
N ALA A 36 -5.12 -11.90 14.95
CA ALA A 36 -5.96 -12.59 13.96
C ALA A 36 -6.47 -11.62 12.89
N MET A 37 -6.95 -10.45 13.29
CA MET A 37 -7.40 -9.39 12.38
C MET A 37 -6.28 -8.90 11.46
N ALA A 38 -5.07 -8.71 11.99
CA ALA A 38 -3.92 -8.29 11.20
C ALA A 38 -3.54 -9.34 10.15
N LYS A 39 -3.50 -10.63 10.52
CA LYS A 39 -3.22 -11.74 9.59
C LYS A 39 -4.28 -11.88 8.50
N ASP A 40 -5.55 -11.74 8.86
CA ASP A 40 -6.66 -11.77 7.88
C ASP A 40 -6.57 -10.58 6.91
N THR A 41 -6.20 -9.40 7.42
CA THR A 41 -5.99 -8.21 6.58
C THR A 41 -4.80 -8.40 5.64
N GLU A 42 -3.67 -8.90 6.13
CA GLU A 42 -2.50 -9.25 5.30
C GLU A 42 -2.87 -10.25 4.20
N ALA A 43 -3.62 -11.31 4.54
CA ALA A 43 -4.08 -12.29 3.57
C ALA A 43 -5.00 -11.68 2.51
N LYS A 44 -5.91 -10.78 2.90
CA LYS A 44 -6.79 -10.05 1.98
C LYS A 44 -6.05 -9.06 1.08
N ILE A 45 -4.96 -8.45 1.54
CA ILE A 45 -4.14 -7.59 0.68
C ILE A 45 -3.32 -8.47 -0.28
N THR A 46 -2.73 -9.56 0.23
CA THR A 46 -1.90 -10.49 -0.55
C THR A 46 -2.68 -11.15 -1.68
N ALA A 47 -3.94 -11.53 -1.42
CA ALA A 47 -4.80 -12.16 -2.41
C ALA A 47 -5.44 -11.17 -3.40
N ASP A 48 -5.22 -9.85 -3.24
CA ASP A 48 -5.83 -8.73 -3.98
C ASP A 48 -7.32 -8.35 -3.69
N PRO A 49 -8.14 -9.02 -2.83
CA PRO A 49 -9.49 -8.53 -2.57
C PRO A 49 -9.55 -7.21 -1.79
N LEU A 50 -8.47 -6.82 -1.09
CA LEU A 50 -8.40 -5.58 -0.33
C LEU A 50 -7.26 -4.68 -0.83
N LEU A 51 -7.63 -3.55 -1.45
CA LEU A 51 -6.70 -2.51 -1.86
C LEU A 51 -6.81 -1.31 -0.89
N PRO A 52 -5.72 -0.85 -0.27
CA PRO A 52 -5.75 0.20 0.76
C PRO A 52 -6.43 1.51 0.33
N PHE A 53 -6.26 1.91 -0.94
CA PHE A 53 -6.80 3.18 -1.48
C PHE A 53 -8.06 3.00 -2.34
N ARG A 54 -8.75 1.85 -2.23
CA ARG A 54 -9.98 1.60 -2.99
C ARG A 54 -11.20 2.19 -2.29
N GLY A 55 -12.06 2.82 -3.07
CA GLY A 55 -13.32 3.42 -2.61
C GLY A 55 -13.23 4.93 -2.45
N LYS A 56 -14.14 5.50 -1.67
CA LYS A 56 -14.19 6.95 -1.44
C LYS A 56 -13.11 7.36 -0.44
N VAL A 57 -12.09 8.07 -0.92
CA VAL A 57 -11.02 8.63 -0.10
C VAL A 57 -11.21 10.14 -0.02
N LEU A 58 -11.24 10.67 1.19
CA LEU A 58 -11.31 12.11 1.43
C LEU A 58 -9.89 12.63 1.70
N LYS A 59 -9.56 13.76 1.08
CA LYS A 59 -8.36 14.53 1.42
C LYS A 59 -8.52 15.21 2.77
N GLN A 60 -7.41 15.73 3.30
CA GLN A 60 -7.33 16.38 4.60
C GLN A 60 -8.33 17.55 4.73
N ASP A 61 -8.54 18.30 3.65
CA ASP A 61 -9.49 19.41 3.56
C ASP A 61 -10.97 18.97 3.41
N GLY A 62 -11.21 17.65 3.34
CA GLY A 62 -12.54 17.06 3.18
C GLY A 62 -13.02 16.93 1.74
N SER A 63 -12.25 17.38 0.75
CA SER A 63 -12.56 17.15 -0.66
C SER A 63 -12.40 15.68 -1.04
N ASP A 64 -13.12 15.24 -2.07
CA ASP A 64 -12.99 13.87 -2.62
C ASP A 64 -11.69 13.78 -3.43
N ALA A 65 -10.89 12.73 -3.18
CA ALA A 65 -9.69 12.45 -3.96
C ALA A 65 -9.99 11.87 -5.35
N GLY A 66 -11.23 11.41 -5.58
CA GLY A 66 -11.61 10.69 -6.79
C GLY A 66 -11.01 9.27 -6.84
N PRO A 67 -11.08 8.60 -7.99
CA PRO A 67 -10.41 7.32 -8.18
C PRO A 67 -8.89 7.46 -7.99
N ILE A 68 -8.31 6.58 -7.18
CA ILE A 68 -6.88 6.54 -6.90
C ILE A 68 -6.28 5.33 -7.63
N ASP A 69 -5.60 5.60 -8.73
CA ASP A 69 -4.78 4.63 -9.46
C ASP A 69 -3.30 4.77 -9.10
N ASP A 70 -2.47 3.89 -9.65
CA ASP A 70 -1.02 3.88 -9.44
C ASP A 70 -0.35 5.20 -9.86
N GLY A 71 -0.86 5.89 -10.88
CA GLY A 71 -0.33 7.19 -11.30
C GLY A 71 -0.57 8.27 -10.25
N VAL A 72 -1.77 8.29 -9.66
CA VAL A 72 -2.10 9.18 -8.53
C VAL A 72 -1.24 8.85 -7.31
N LEU A 73 -1.05 7.57 -7.00
CA LEU A 73 -0.24 7.12 -5.86
C LEU A 73 1.24 7.53 -6.00
N LEU A 74 1.84 7.38 -7.18
CA LEU A 74 3.24 7.81 -7.42
C LEU A 74 3.43 9.32 -7.24
N GLY A 75 2.40 10.10 -7.54
CA GLY A 75 2.43 11.56 -7.45
C GLY A 75 1.78 12.11 -6.17
N MET A 76 1.43 11.26 -5.20
CA MET A 76 0.63 11.67 -4.06
C MET A 76 1.37 12.69 -3.18
N ASN A 77 0.85 13.90 -3.12
CA ASN A 77 1.43 15.05 -2.43
C ASN A 77 0.42 15.77 -1.52
N TRP A 78 -0.48 14.98 -0.93
CA TRP A 78 -1.56 15.45 -0.07
C TRP A 78 -1.87 14.37 0.98
N TYR A 79 -2.49 14.76 2.08
CA TYR A 79 -2.88 13.85 3.15
C TYR A 79 -4.36 13.49 3.10
N VAL A 80 -4.72 12.29 3.57
CA VAL A 80 -6.11 11.88 3.77
C VAL A 80 -6.72 12.59 4.99
N LYS A 81 -8.05 12.64 5.05
CA LYS A 81 -8.79 13.15 6.21
C LYS A 81 -8.38 12.42 7.50
N GLY A 82 -8.12 13.18 8.56
CA GLY A 82 -7.73 12.66 9.87
C GLY A 82 -6.24 12.76 10.18
N ILE A 83 -5.42 13.16 9.21
CA ILE A 83 -4.02 13.55 9.45
C ILE A 83 -4.00 15.02 9.89
N ASP A 84 -3.27 15.34 10.97
CA ASP A 84 -3.13 16.71 11.50
C ASP A 84 -1.93 17.46 10.91
N ASP A 85 -0.97 16.74 10.34
CA ASP A 85 0.22 17.31 9.73
C ASP A 85 -0.12 18.09 8.44
N LYS A 86 0.71 19.07 8.07
CA LYS A 86 0.56 19.82 6.81
C LYS A 86 1.62 19.38 5.83
N PHE A 87 1.18 19.02 4.62
CA PHE A 87 2.11 18.66 3.56
C PHE A 87 3.08 19.84 3.30
N PRO A 88 4.41 19.63 3.37
CA PRO A 88 5.38 20.68 3.10
C PRO A 88 5.25 21.21 1.67
N GLN A 89 5.31 22.54 1.50
CA GLN A 89 5.28 23.19 0.19
C GLN A 89 6.68 23.51 -0.32
#